data_AF-X1BVL9-F1
#
_entry.id   AF-X1BVL9-F1
#
_cell.length_a   1.000
_cell.length_b   1.000
_cell.length_c   1.000
_cell.angle_alpha   90.00
_cell.angle_beta   90.00
_cell.angle_gamma   90.00
#
_symmetry.space_group_name_H-M   'P 1'
#
loop_
_entity.id
_entity.type
_entity.pdbx_description
1 polymer ?
#
loop_
_entity_poly.entity_id
_entity_poly.type
_entity_poly.pdbx_seq_one_letter_code
_entity_poly.pdbx_strand_id
1 'polypeptide(L)'
;MLLFYASERARIIRLDAIGHIWKKLGTTCINLKETYYVIQLIRAILNEIFPDTLLLTQTNVPHKENISYFGNGYNEVQLVYQFALPLLVLHTFYTGDASRLLEWVSRLENVSDKATFFNVLAT
;
A
#
# COMPACT_ATOMS: atom_id res chain seq x y z
N MET A 1 11.20 7.13 -16.20
CA MET A 1 10.48 8.11 -15.35
C MET A 1 10.63 7.80 -13.85
N LEU A 2 10.38 6.58 -13.38
CA LEU A 2 10.59 6.20 -11.97
C LEU A 2 11.99 6.54 -11.44
N LEU A 3 13.05 6.04 -12.11
CA LEU A 3 14.44 6.28 -11.69
C LEU A 3 14.85 7.74 -11.79
N PHE A 4 14.21 8.50 -12.68
CA PHE A 4 14.43 9.94 -12.79
C PHE A 4 13.91 10.66 -11.54
N TYR A 5 12.69 10.37 -11.08
CA TYR A 5 12.22 10.97 -9.83
C TYR A 5 13.05 10.54 -8.62
N ALA A 6 13.51 9.30 -8.59
CA ALA A 6 14.43 8.84 -7.56
C ALA A 6 15.78 9.57 -7.62
N SER A 7 16.33 9.84 -8.81
CA SER A 7 17.55 10.65 -8.96
C SER A 7 17.36 12.11 -8.56
N GLU A 8 16.16 12.64 -8.74
CA GLU A 8 15.74 13.96 -8.23
C GLU A 8 15.37 13.96 -6.74
N ARG A 9 15.81 12.93 -5.98
CA ARG A 9 15.64 12.81 -4.52
C ARG A 9 14.20 12.67 -4.03
N ALA A 10 13.29 12.16 -4.87
CA ALA A 10 11.96 11.79 -4.41
C ALA A 10 12.06 10.69 -3.32
N ARG A 11 11.60 10.99 -2.11
CA ARG A 11 11.68 10.05 -0.97
C ARG A 11 10.56 9.03 -0.94
N ILE A 12 9.42 9.34 -1.53
CA ILE A 12 8.26 8.45 -1.61
C ILE A 12 7.70 8.53 -3.01
N ILE A 13 7.54 7.37 -3.65
CA ILE A 13 6.87 7.23 -4.93
C ILE A 13 5.55 6.49 -4.71
N ARG A 14 4.45 7.18 -4.98
CA ARG A 14 3.10 6.62 -4.91
C ARG A 14 2.77 5.89 -6.22
N LEU A 15 2.52 4.60 -6.12
CA LEU A 15 2.11 3.73 -7.22
C LEU A 15 0.59 3.82 -7.39
N ASP A 16 0.16 4.75 -8.24
CA ASP A 16 -1.24 4.98 -8.58
C ASP A 16 -1.79 3.82 -9.41
N ALA A 17 -3.00 3.34 -9.05
CA ALA A 17 -3.71 2.29 -9.76
C ALA A 17 -2.87 1.02 -10.06
N ILE A 18 -1.87 0.72 -9.23
CA ILE A 18 -0.88 -0.34 -9.51
C ILE A 18 -1.52 -1.72 -9.67
N GLY A 19 -2.64 -1.98 -8.98
CA GLY A 19 -3.42 -3.20 -9.11
C GLY A 19 -3.88 -3.53 -10.53
N HIS A 20 -3.93 -2.53 -11.41
CA HIS A 20 -4.40 -2.68 -12.78
C HIS A 20 -3.28 -2.79 -13.83
N ILE A 21 -2.02 -2.81 -13.41
CA ILE A 21 -0.87 -2.76 -14.33
C ILE A 21 -0.80 -3.93 -15.31
N TRP A 22 -1.37 -5.08 -14.95
CA TRP A 22 -1.34 -6.28 -15.79
C TRP A 22 -2.71 -6.64 -16.36
N LYS A 23 -2.74 -7.02 -17.65
CA LYS A 23 -3.96 -7.42 -18.38
C LYS A 23 -3.83 -8.85 -18.87
N LYS A 24 -4.86 -9.66 -18.60
CA LYS A 24 -4.93 -11.06 -19.03
C LYS A 24 -6.37 -11.43 -19.37
N LEU A 25 -6.57 -11.91 -20.59
CA LEU A 25 -7.90 -12.30 -21.08
C LEU A 25 -8.53 -13.37 -20.16
N GLY A 26 -9.82 -13.24 -19.88
CA GLY A 26 -10.55 -14.16 -19.00
C GLY A 26 -10.30 -13.95 -17.50
N THR A 27 -9.67 -12.84 -17.10
CA THR A 27 -9.44 -12.48 -15.68
C THR A 27 -10.02 -11.11 -15.36
N THR A 28 -10.08 -10.77 -14.07
CA THR A 28 -10.53 -9.46 -13.57
C THR A 28 -9.56 -8.32 -13.91
N CYS A 29 -8.33 -8.62 -14.34
CA CYS A 29 -7.30 -7.61 -14.64
C CYS A 29 -7.01 -6.65 -13.47
N ILE A 30 -7.21 -7.13 -12.24
CA ILE A 30 -6.90 -6.43 -10.99
C ILE A 30 -6.17 -7.40 -10.06
N ASN A 31 -5.13 -6.93 -9.36
CA ASN A 31 -4.38 -7.67 -8.35
C ASN A 31 -3.84 -9.03 -8.86
N LEU A 32 -3.52 -9.13 -10.16
CA LEU A 32 -2.96 -10.34 -10.75
C LEU A 32 -1.53 -10.57 -10.23
N LYS A 33 -1.08 -11.84 -10.24
CA LYS A 33 0.26 -12.24 -9.75
C LYS A 33 1.39 -11.41 -10.38
N GLU A 34 1.24 -11.08 -11.66
CA GLU A 34 2.20 -10.30 -12.43
C GLU A 34 2.33 -8.86 -11.91
N THR A 35 1.29 -8.30 -11.29
CA THR A 35 1.35 -7.01 -10.59
C THR A 35 2.38 -7.05 -9.47
N TYR A 36 2.34 -8.10 -8.64
CA TYR A 36 3.26 -8.28 -7.53
C TYR A 36 4.70 -8.45 -8.03
N TYR A 37 4.90 -9.19 -9.13
CA TYR A 37 6.23 -9.30 -9.76
C TYR A 37 6.79 -7.97 -10.25
N VAL A 38 5.96 -7.12 -10.84
CA VAL A 38 6.40 -5.78 -11.24
C VAL A 38 6.79 -4.94 -10.03
N ILE A 39 6.01 -5.00 -8.94
CA ILE A 39 6.34 -4.28 -7.69
C ILE A 39 7.65 -4.79 -7.09
N GLN A 40 7.85 -6.10 -7.03
CA GLN A 40 9.09 -6.71 -6.51
C GLN A 40 10.31 -6.30 -7.34
N LEU A 41 10.18 -6.24 -8.68
CA LEU A 41 11.24 -5.78 -9.55
C LEU A 41 11.57 -4.29 -9.29
N ILE A 42 10.54 -3.44 -9.22
CA ILE A 42 10.72 -2.01 -8.93
C ILE A 42 11.40 -1.82 -7.56
N ARG A 43 10.92 -2.54 -6.54
CA ARG A 43 11.48 -2.55 -5.19
C ARG A 43 12.95 -2.96 -5.18
N ALA A 44 13.31 -4.03 -5.88
CA ALA A 44 14.69 -4.50 -5.96
C ALA A 44 15.61 -3.46 -6.62
N ILE A 45 15.18 -2.85 -7.73
CA ILE A 45 15.97 -1.80 -8.42
C ILE A 45 16.16 -0.57 -7.51
N LEU A 46 15.10 -0.11 -6.85
CA LEU A 46 15.20 1.04 -5.96
C LEU A 46 16.09 0.75 -4.75
N ASN A 47 15.99 -0.45 -4.15
CA ASN A 47 16.85 -0.80 -3.02
C ASN A 47 18.34 -0.77 -3.38
N GLU A 48 18.69 -1.15 -4.60
CA GLU A 48 20.08 -1.17 -5.07
C GLU A 48 20.61 0.22 -5.38
N ILE A 49 19.83 1.05 -6.09
CA ILE A 49 20.32 2.32 -6.64
C ILE A 49 19.93 3.53 -5.78
N PHE A 50 18.76 3.49 -5.16
CA PHE A 50 18.14 4.60 -4.40
C PHE A 50 17.48 4.08 -3.11
N PRO A 51 18.24 3.53 -2.15
CA PRO A 51 17.71 2.83 -0.98
C PRO A 51 16.81 3.69 -0.07
N ASP A 52 16.95 5.02 -0.16
CA ASP A 52 16.16 5.99 0.60
C ASP A 52 14.79 6.31 -0.01
N THR A 53 14.47 5.75 -1.18
CA THR A 53 13.21 5.94 -1.90
C THR A 53 12.20 4.86 -1.50
N LEU A 54 11.08 5.27 -0.92
CA LEU A 54 10.01 4.39 -0.49
C LEU A 54 8.92 4.23 -1.53
N LEU A 55 8.34 3.03 -1.62
CA LEU A 55 7.15 2.79 -2.41
C LEU A 55 5.90 2.86 -1.53
N LEU A 56 4.87 3.53 -2.04
CA LEU A 56 3.55 3.65 -1.44
C LEU A 56 2.49 3.14 -2.42
N THR A 57 1.72 2.11 -2.08
CA THR A 57 0.60 1.69 -2.93
C THR A 57 -0.63 2.51 -2.67
N GLN A 58 -1.39 2.79 -3.72
CA GLN A 58 -2.77 3.26 -3.62
C GLN A 58 -3.71 2.26 -4.27
N THR A 59 -4.33 1.41 -3.46
CA THR A 59 -5.35 0.46 -3.89
C THR A 59 -6.57 0.53 -2.98
N ASN A 60 -7.70 0.96 -3.55
CA ASN A 60 -8.97 1.02 -2.85
C ASN A 60 -9.70 -0.33 -2.97
N VAL A 61 -9.16 -1.34 -2.30
CA VAL A 61 -9.65 -2.71 -2.29
C VAL A 61 -9.92 -3.14 -0.83
N PRO A 62 -10.67 -4.25 -0.59
CA PRO A 62 -10.89 -4.76 0.75
C PRO A 62 -9.57 -4.90 1.53
N HIS A 63 -9.61 -4.65 2.84
CA HIS A 63 -8.41 -4.53 3.67
C HIS A 63 -7.40 -5.67 3.47
N LYS A 64 -7.87 -6.92 3.39
CA LYS A 64 -7.01 -8.10 3.15
C LYS A 64 -6.22 -8.04 1.84
N GLU A 65 -6.84 -7.55 0.77
CA GLU A 65 -6.18 -7.36 -0.53
C GLU A 65 -5.31 -6.11 -0.56
N ASN A 66 -5.62 -5.12 0.28
CA ASN A 66 -4.81 -3.91 0.37
C ASN A 66 -3.48 -4.20 1.08
N ILE A 67 -3.53 -4.97 2.18
CA ILE A 67 -2.31 -5.33 2.94
C ILE A 67 -1.45 -6.38 2.24
N SER A 68 -1.97 -7.12 1.26
CA SER A 68 -1.16 -8.11 0.52
C SER A 68 -0.04 -7.47 -0.30
N TYR A 69 -0.12 -6.17 -0.57
CA TYR A 69 0.92 -5.38 -1.23
C TYR A 69 2.21 -5.20 -0.42
N PHE A 70 2.20 -5.58 0.86
CA PHE A 70 3.44 -5.71 1.62
C PHE A 70 4.26 -6.96 1.23
N GLY A 71 3.67 -7.90 0.48
CA GLY A 71 4.31 -9.17 0.15
C GLY A 71 4.67 -9.95 1.41
N ASN A 72 5.96 -10.26 1.57
CA ASN A 72 6.49 -10.89 2.79
C ASN A 72 6.93 -9.90 3.87
N GLY A 73 6.62 -8.61 3.70
CA GLY A 73 7.03 -7.51 4.57
C GLY A 73 8.37 -6.86 4.18
N TYR A 74 9.08 -7.40 3.19
CA TYR A 74 10.41 -6.91 2.80
C TYR A 74 10.58 -6.73 1.28
N ASN A 75 9.85 -7.52 0.47
CA ASN A 75 10.10 -7.66 -0.96
C ASN A 75 9.19 -6.80 -1.87
N GLU A 76 8.14 -6.17 -1.33
CA GLU A 76 7.23 -5.32 -2.10
C GLU A 76 7.24 -3.88 -1.56
N VAL A 77 6.08 -3.24 -1.37
CA VAL A 77 6.06 -1.83 -0.94
C VAL A 77 6.30 -1.69 0.57
N GLN A 78 6.82 -0.54 0.96
CA GLN A 78 7.04 -0.19 2.37
C GLN A 78 5.84 0.48 3.00
N LEU A 79 5.00 1.14 2.19
CA LEU A 79 3.88 1.94 2.67
C LEU A 79 2.59 1.50 1.96
N VAL A 80 1.53 1.31 2.75
CA VAL A 80 0.18 1.00 2.24
C VAL A 80 -0.81 1.93 2.94
N TYR A 81 -1.69 2.59 2.17
CA TYR A 81 -2.76 3.43 2.75
C TYR A 81 -3.74 2.61 3.59
N GLN A 82 -4.21 3.16 4.71
CA GLN A 82 -5.32 2.59 5.47
C GLN A 82 -6.65 3.25 5.12
N PHE A 83 -7.26 2.86 3.99
CA PHE A 83 -8.52 3.44 3.52
C PHE A 83 -9.72 3.23 4.46
N ALA A 84 -9.67 2.23 5.35
CA ALA A 84 -10.71 2.01 6.36
C ALA A 84 -10.68 3.06 7.49
N LEU A 85 -9.50 3.58 7.83
CA LEU A 85 -9.30 4.50 8.95
C LEU A 85 -10.17 5.77 8.87
N PRO A 86 -10.17 6.56 7.77
CA PRO A 86 -10.96 7.79 7.71
C PRO A 86 -12.45 7.56 7.93
N LEU A 87 -12.99 6.48 7.36
CA LEU A 87 -14.40 6.13 7.48
C LEU A 87 -14.77 5.66 8.89
N LEU A 88 -13.89 4.88 9.54
CA LEU A 88 -14.10 4.43 10.92
C LEU A 88 -14.01 5.58 11.91
N VAL A 89 -13.10 6.53 11.68
CA VAL A 89 -12.98 7.75 12.49
C VAL A 89 -14.23 8.63 12.33
N LEU A 90 -14.68 8.86 11.09
CA LEU A 90 -15.92 9.60 10.82
C LEU A 90 -17.13 8.94 11.49
N HIS A 91 -17.27 7.61 11.35
CA HIS A 91 -18.33 6.85 12.01
C HIS A 91 -18.29 7.04 13.53
N THR A 92 -17.11 6.94 14.13
CA THR A 92 -16.91 7.12 15.59
C THR A 92 -17.38 8.50 16.05
N PHE A 93 -17.03 9.56 15.33
CA PHE A 93 -17.50 10.92 15.66
C PHE A 93 -19.00 11.08 15.48
N TYR A 94 -19.57 10.47 14.43
CA TYR A 94 -20.99 10.57 14.12
C TYR A 94 -21.87 9.82 15.14
N THR A 95 -21.47 8.61 15.54
CA THR A 95 -22.25 7.77 16.46
C THR A 95 -21.92 7.99 17.93
N GLY A 96 -20.77 8.60 18.24
CA GLY A 96 -20.24 8.65 19.60
C GLY A 96 -19.74 7.30 20.13
N ASP A 97 -19.56 6.31 19.25
CA ASP A 97 -19.14 4.94 19.61
C ASP A 97 -17.89 4.50 18.83
N ALA A 98 -16.80 4.26 19.55
CA ALA A 98 -15.51 3.85 19.02
C ALA A 98 -15.35 2.32 18.88
N SER A 99 -16.35 1.51 19.25
CA SER A 99 -16.23 0.05 19.30
C SER A 99 -15.78 -0.56 17.97
N ARG A 100 -16.29 -0.05 16.84
CA ARG A 100 -15.91 -0.51 15.48
C ARG A 100 -14.48 -0.14 15.11
N LEU A 101 -14.04 1.07 15.48
CA LEU A 101 -12.67 1.50 15.26
C LEU A 101 -11.71 0.62 16.08
N LEU A 102 -12.02 0.36 17.35
CA LEU A 102 -11.21 -0.47 18.24
C LEU A 102 -11.14 -1.93 17.75
N GLU A 103 -12.27 -2.51 17.33
CA GLU A 103 -12.34 -3.85 16.74
C GLU A 103 -11.46 -3.97 15.49
N TRP A 104 -11.44 -2.93 14.65
CA TRP A 104 -10.58 -2.92 13.46
C TRP A 104 -9.11 -2.74 13.82
N VAL A 105 -8.76 -1.81 14.71
CA VAL A 105 -7.38 -1.58 15.17
C VAL A 105 -6.80 -2.85 15.80
N SER A 106 -7.58 -3.61 16.59
CA SER A 106 -7.10 -4.84 17.23
C SER A 106 -6.77 -5.97 16.25
N ARG A 107 -7.18 -5.85 14.98
CA ARG A 107 -6.84 -6.80 13.91
C ARG A 107 -5.61 -6.41 13.11
N LEU A 108 -5.04 -5.22 13.37
CA LEU A 108 -3.84 -4.77 12.69
C LEU A 108 -2.62 -5.45 13.31
N GLU A 109 -1.85 -6.11 12.46
CA GLU A 109 -0.58 -6.73 12.85
C GLU A 109 0.58 -5.87 12.35
N ASN A 110 1.70 -5.93 13.07
CA ASN A 110 2.94 -5.39 12.56
C ASN A 110 3.39 -6.23 11.37
N VAL A 111 3.64 -5.56 10.24
CA VAL A 111 4.03 -6.22 8.99
C VAL A 111 5.50 -6.63 9.04
N SER A 112 6.39 -5.68 9.32
CA SER A 112 7.83 -5.88 9.50
C SER A 112 8.46 -4.63 10.14
N ASP A 113 9.76 -4.65 10.37
CA ASP A 113 10.57 -3.48 10.75
C ASP A 113 10.84 -2.52 9.57
N LYS A 114 10.50 -2.91 8.34
CA LYS A 114 10.76 -2.14 7.10
C LYS A 114 9.51 -1.70 6.35
N ALA A 115 8.32 -2.04 6.86
CA ALA A 115 7.06 -1.71 6.24
C ALA A 115 6.04 -1.26 7.28
N THR A 116 5.25 -0.24 6.93
CA THR A 116 4.25 0.35 7.83
C THR A 116 3.03 0.86 7.07
N PHE A 117 1.93 1.01 7.78
CA PHE A 117 0.74 1.68 7.27
C PHE A 117 0.95 3.19 7.13
N PHE A 118 0.39 3.76 6.06
CA PHE A 118 0.29 5.19 5.86
C PHE A 118 -1.13 5.65 6.23
N ASN A 119 -1.26 6.19 7.44
CA ASN A 119 -2.53 6.58 8.03
C ASN A 119 -2.89 8.03 7.66
N VAL A 120 -4.03 8.22 7.02
CA VAL A 120 -4.58 9.54 6.67
C VAL A 120 -6.08 9.57 6.97
N LEU A 121 -6.58 10.75 7.34
CA LEU A 121 -8.01 10.97 7.61
C LEU A 121 -8.74 11.64 6.43
N ALA A 122 -7.99 12.23 5.50
CA ALA A 122 -8.47 12.82 4.26
C ALA A 122 -7.38 12.71 3.19
N THR A 123 -7.79 12.66 1.93
CA THR A 123 -6.93 12.58 0.74
C THR A 123 -7.31 13.66 -0.25
#